data_AF-A0A3S1S4U4-F1
#
_entry.id   AF-A0A3S1S4U4-F1
#
_cell.length_a   1.000
_cell.length_b   1.000
_cell.length_c   1.000
_cell.angle_alpha   90.00
_cell.angle_beta   90.00
_cell.angle_gamma   90.00
#
_symmetry.space_group_name_H-M   'P 1'
#
loop_
_entity.id
_entity.type
_entity.pdbx_description
1 polymer ?
#
loop_
_entity_poly.entity_id
_entity_poly.type
_entity_poly.pdbx_seq_one_letter_code
_entity_poly.pdbx_strand_id
1 'polypeptide(L)'
;MTVTIYHNPACGTSRNTLAMIRASGEEPVVIEYLKTPPSRERLLELIAGMGITPRQLLREKGTPYDELGLAGPKWSDEELIDFMLAH
;
A
#
# COMPACT_ATOMS: atom_id res chain seq x y z
N MET A 1 11.80 -9.95 -15.61
CA MET A 1 10.89 -9.86 -14.46
C MET A 1 9.93 -8.73 -14.75
N THR A 2 8.64 -8.87 -14.45
CA THR A 2 7.66 -7.81 -14.70
C THR A 2 7.50 -6.98 -13.43
N VAL A 3 7.75 -5.68 -13.50
CA VAL A 3 7.52 -4.76 -12.38
C VAL A 3 6.01 -4.58 -12.19
N THR A 4 5.54 -4.64 -10.95
CA THR A 4 4.15 -4.36 -10.59
C THR A 4 4.10 -3.16 -9.66
N ILE A 5 3.20 -2.22 -9.93
CA ILE A 5 2.96 -1.05 -9.09
C ILE A 5 1.51 -1.03 -8.60
N TYR A 6 1.34 -0.95 -7.28
CA TYR A 6 0.07 -0.64 -6.64
C TYR A 6 -0.12 0.88 -6.65
N HIS A 7 -0.93 1.36 -7.58
CA HIS A 7 -0.99 2.75 -7.97
C HIS A 7 -2.25 3.44 -7.46
N ASN A 8 -2.10 4.67 -6.96
CA ASN A 8 -3.20 5.60 -6.72
C ASN A 8 -3.04 6.83 -7.63
N PRO A 9 -3.91 7.04 -8.64
CA PRO A 9 -3.83 8.17 -9.57
C PRO A 9 -3.89 9.54 -8.90
N ALA A 10 -4.52 9.65 -7.73
CA ALA A 10 -4.60 10.90 -6.96
C ALA A 10 -3.31 11.20 -6.17
N CYS A 11 -2.43 10.22 -5.96
CA CYS A 11 -1.21 10.37 -5.18
C CYS A 11 -0.02 10.84 -6.05
N GLY A 12 0.51 12.04 -5.77
CA GLY A 12 1.65 12.60 -6.51
C GLY A 12 2.89 11.70 -6.53
N THR A 13 3.26 11.12 -5.38
CA THR A 13 4.37 10.17 -5.28
C THR A 13 4.13 8.93 -6.16
N SER A 14 2.91 8.40 -6.16
CA SER A 14 2.54 7.24 -6.98
C SER A 14 2.65 7.52 -8.48
N ARG A 15 2.26 8.72 -8.94
CA ARG A 15 2.43 9.16 -10.33
C ARG A 15 3.90 9.31 -10.71
N ASN A 16 4.71 9.90 -9.84
CA ASN A 16 6.14 10.05 -10.08
C ASN A 16 6.84 8.68 -10.15
N THR A 17 6.52 7.74 -9.26
CA THR A 17 7.07 6.37 -9.30
C THR A 17 6.71 5.65 -10.60
N LEU A 18 5.44 5.71 -11.03
CA LEU A 18 5.03 5.13 -12.31
C LEU A 18 5.80 5.74 -13.50
N ALA A 19 5.98 7.06 -13.50
CA ALA A 19 6.74 7.75 -14.54
C ALA A 19 8.22 7.34 -14.54
N MET A 20 8.85 7.17 -13.37
CA MET A 20 10.23 6.71 -13.25
C MET A 20 10.42 5.28 -13.78
N ILE A 21 9.49 4.37 -13.47
CA ILE A 21 9.54 2.99 -14.01
C ILE A 21 9.43 3.01 -15.54
N ARG A 22 8.50 3.79 -16.09
CA ARG A 22 8.38 3.93 -17.56
C ARG A 22 9.60 4.58 -18.19
N ALA A 23 10.20 5.56 -17.51
CA ALA A 23 11.42 6.22 -17.98
C ALA A 23 12.64 5.29 -18.01
N SER A 24 12.65 4.20 -17.23
CA SER A 24 13.70 3.17 -17.33
C SER A 24 13.52 2.22 -18.51
N GLY A 25 12.45 2.38 -19.31
CA GLY A 25 12.13 1.54 -20.47
C GLY A 25 11.28 0.32 -20.13
N GLU A 26 10.82 0.17 -18.89
CA GLU A 26 9.95 -0.92 -18.45
C GLU A 26 8.48 -0.50 -18.47
N GLU A 27 7.58 -1.37 -18.96
CA GLU A 27 6.14 -1.17 -18.79
C GLU A 27 5.64 -2.04 -17.62
N PRO A 28 5.23 -1.44 -16.49
CA PRO A 28 4.81 -2.19 -15.33
C PRO A 28 3.35 -2.65 -15.42
N VAL A 29 3.02 -3.70 -14.67
CA VAL A 29 1.62 -4.03 -14.35
C VAL A 29 1.13 -2.99 -13.34
N VAL A 30 0.09 -2.24 -13.71
CA VAL A 30 -0.51 -1.20 -12.86
C VAL A 30 -1.77 -1.75 -12.21
N ILE A 31 -1.79 -1.80 -10.88
CA ILE A 31 -2.96 -2.22 -10.09
C ILE A 31 -3.49 -1.02 -9.30
N GLU A 32 -4.70 -0.57 -9.59
CA GLU A 32 -5.35 0.49 -8.80
C GLU A 32 -5.88 -0.09 -7.48
N TYR A 33 -5.05 -0.09 -6.44
CA TYR A 33 -5.31 -0.85 -5.20
C TYR A 33 -6.59 -0.42 -4.45
N LEU A 34 -7.06 0.82 -4.65
CA LEU A 34 -8.34 1.29 -4.08
C LEU A 34 -9.57 0.69 -4.77
N LYS A 35 -9.42 0.24 -6.03
CA LYS A 35 -10.47 -0.44 -6.80
C LYS A 35 -10.32 -1.95 -6.76
N THR A 36 -9.08 -2.43 -6.73
CA THR A 36 -8.71 -3.83 -6.78
C THR A 36 -7.68 -4.11 -5.69
N PRO A 37 -8.11 -4.15 -4.42
CA PRO A 37 -7.20 -4.37 -3.31
C PRO A 37 -6.55 -5.76 -3.41
N PRO A 38 -5.31 -5.92 -2.91
CA PRO A 38 -4.67 -7.24 -2.83
C PRO A 38 -5.44 -8.15 -1.85
N SER A 39 -5.28 -9.47 -2.00
CA SER A 39 -5.70 -10.40 -0.95
C SER A 39 -4.86 -10.20 0.32
N ARG A 40 -5.34 -10.75 1.45
CA ARG A 40 -4.60 -10.74 2.71
C ARG A 40 -3.23 -11.39 2.57
N GLU A 41 -3.15 -12.57 1.94
CA GLU A 41 -1.84 -13.24 1.75
C GLU A 41 -0.91 -12.37 0.90
N ARG A 42 -1.45 -11.76 -0.16
CA ARG A 42 -0.64 -10.91 -1.03
C ARG A 42 -0.14 -9.65 -0.31
N LEU A 43 -0.96 -9.03 0.53
CA LEU A 43 -0.54 -7.88 1.33
C LEU A 43 0.58 -8.26 2.31
N LEU A 44 0.48 -9.41 2.97
CA LEU A 44 1.52 -9.93 3.85
C LEU A 44 2.84 -10.18 3.11
N GLU A 45 2.80 -10.77 1.91
CA GLU A 45 3.98 -10.96 1.07
C GLU A 45 4.65 -9.63 0.70
N LEU A 46 3.86 -8.61 0.36
CA LEU A 46 4.38 -7.28 0.02
C LEU A 46 5.06 -6.63 1.21
N ILE A 47 4.44 -6.69 2.40
CA ILE A 47 5.00 -6.16 3.65
C ILE A 47 6.33 -6.85 3.97
N ALA A 48 6.37 -8.18 3.89
CA ALA A 48 7.59 -8.95 4.10
C ALA A 48 8.68 -8.58 3.08
N GLY A 49 8.33 -8.43 1.80
CA GLY A 49 9.26 -8.04 0.74
C GLY A 49 9.80 -6.61 0.88
N MET A 50 9.05 -5.71 1.53
CA MET A 50 9.51 -4.35 1.85
C MET A 50 10.40 -4.32 3.10
N GLY A 51 10.39 -5.36 3.94
CA GLY A 51 11.15 -5.40 5.19
C GLY A 51 10.65 -4.39 6.24
N ILE A 52 9.37 -4.03 6.18
CA ILE A 52 8.73 -3.10 7.13
C ILE A 52 7.60 -3.81 7.90
N THR A 53 7.15 -3.18 8.98
CA THR A 53 5.96 -3.63 9.72
C THR A 53 4.67 -3.07 9.09
N PRO A 54 3.50 -3.73 9.29
CA PRO A 54 2.21 -3.17 8.88
C PRO A 54 1.99 -1.75 9.40
N ARG A 55 2.39 -1.48 10.65
CA ARG A 55 2.30 -0.14 11.24
C ARG A 55 3.03 0.93 10.44
N GLN A 56 4.19 0.62 9.88
CA GLN A 56 4.96 1.54 9.02
C GLN A 56 4.34 1.73 7.63
N LEU A 57 3.51 0.80 7.18
CA LEU A 57 2.81 0.88 5.90
C LEU A 57 1.53 1.75 5.96
N LEU A 58 0.96 1.94 7.16
CA LEU A 58 -0.26 2.72 7.33
C LEU A 58 -0.10 4.14 6.78
N ARG A 59 -1.05 4.50 5.92
CA ARG A 59 -1.17 5.87 5.43
C ARG A 59 -2.00 6.67 6.42
N GLU A 60 -1.45 7.78 6.92
CA GLU A 60 -2.18 8.70 7.80
C GLU A 60 -3.10 9.66 7.02
N LYS A 61 -2.60 10.21 5.91
CA LYS A 61 -3.31 11.27 5.17
C LYS A 61 -4.34 10.70 4.21
N GLY A 62 -5.59 11.12 4.37
CA GLY A 62 -6.70 10.76 3.48
C GLY A 62 -7.24 9.35 3.75
N THR A 63 -7.11 8.88 4.99
CA THR A 63 -7.62 7.60 5.51
C THR A 63 -8.28 7.88 6.87
N PRO A 64 -9.08 6.95 7.41
CA PRO A 64 -9.66 7.09 8.74
C PRO A 64 -8.65 6.81 9.88
N TYR A 65 -7.35 7.02 9.65
CA TYR A 65 -6.27 6.68 10.59
C TYR A 65 -6.47 7.33 11.98
N ASP A 66 -6.78 8.63 12.00
CA ASP A 66 -7.02 9.38 13.22
C ASP A 66 -8.37 9.02 13.85
N GLU A 67 -9.41 8.86 13.03
CA GLU A 67 -10.77 8.51 13.47
C GLU A 67 -10.83 7.13 14.16
N LEU A 68 -10.04 6.17 13.66
CA LEU A 68 -9.91 4.83 14.21
C LEU A 68 -8.82 4.73 15.29
N GLY A 69 -8.02 5.79 15.51
CA GLY A 69 -6.94 5.82 16.48
C GLY A 69 -5.85 4.77 16.21
N LEU A 70 -5.48 4.56 14.93
CA LEU A 70 -4.53 3.51 14.52
C LEU A 70 -3.09 3.78 15.00
N ALA A 71 -2.79 5.01 15.42
CA ALA A 71 -1.53 5.36 16.08
C ALA A 71 -1.29 4.60 17.40
N GLY A 72 -2.35 4.11 18.05
CA GLY A 72 -2.25 3.45 19.34
C GLY A 72 -1.41 2.16 19.28
N PRO A 73 -0.51 1.92 20.25
CA PRO A 73 0.30 0.69 20.32
C PRO A 73 -0.54 -0.55 20.69
N LYS A 74 -1.82 -0.36 21.02
CA LYS A 74 -2.76 -1.43 21.37
C LYS A 74 -3.10 -2.36 20.19
N TRP A 75 -2.92 -1.89 18.95
CA TRP A 75 -3.25 -2.64 17.75
C TRP A 75 -2.11 -3.57 17.36
N SER A 76 -2.44 -4.85 17.23
CA SER A 76 -1.58 -5.88 16.67
C SER A 76 -1.41 -5.70 15.16
N ASP A 77 -0.34 -6.29 14.61
CA ASP A 77 -0.07 -6.29 13.18
C ASP A 77 -1.21 -6.93 12.36
N GLU A 78 -1.87 -7.97 12.89
CA GLU A 78 -3.02 -8.61 12.26
C GLU A 78 -4.23 -7.68 12.19
N GLU A 79 -4.55 -6.98 13.28
CA GLU A 79 -5.65 -6.00 13.31
C GLU A 79 -5.38 -4.84 12.35
N LEU A 80 -4.14 -4.35 12.28
CA LEU A 80 -3.76 -3.30 11.33
C LEU A 80 -3.94 -3.72 9.88
N ILE A 81 -3.61 -4.97 9.56
CA ILE A 81 -3.85 -5.54 8.22
C ILE A 81 -5.35 -5.60 7.91
N ASP A 82 -6.16 -5.99 8.89
CA ASP A 82 -7.62 -6.05 8.71
C ASP A 82 -8.21 -4.65 8.48
N PHE A 83 -7.71 -3.61 9.15
CA PHE A 83 -8.07 -2.23 8.84
C PHE A 83 -7.65 -1.78 7.43
N MET A 84 -6.47 -2.19 6.96
CA MET A 84 -6.01 -1.86 5.59
C MET A 84 -6.85 -2.53 4.50
N LEU A 85 -7.44 -3.70 4.77
CA LEU A 85 -8.27 -4.42 3.80
C LEU A 85 -9.72 -3.91 3.79
N ALA A 86 -10.15 -3.26 4.88
CA ALA A 86 -11.49 -2.71 5.02
C ALA A 86 -11.66 -1.28 4.48
N HIS A 87 -10.57 -0.53 4.24
CA HIS A 87 -10.55 0.90 3.91
C HIS A 87 -9.60 1.25 2.77
#